data_AF-A0A117LJL8-F1
#
_entry.id   AF-A0A117LJL8-F1
#
_cell.length_a   1.000
_cell.length_b   1.000
_cell.length_c   1.000
_cell.angle_alpha   90.00
_cell.angle_beta   90.00
_cell.angle_gamma   90.00
#
_symmetry.space_group_name_H-M   'P 1'
#
loop_
_entity.id
_entity.type
_entity.pdbx_description
1 polymer ?
#
loop_
_entity_poly.entity_id
_entity_poly.type
_entity_poly.pdbx_seq_one_letter_code
_entity_poly.pdbx_strand_id
1 'polypeptide(L)'
;NIKLSGYVNQYDYENSKQFSAVVFSINNDLHFIAFRGTDYSIIGWKEDFLMSFMDQVQAQNQAVIYTKNIIDNLSGNFYLGGHSKGGNLAVYAAAFVDEKIRERITGVYNNDGPGLHAKIIQSEGYQKALHKIITFVPKSSIIGLLLEHGEEYKIVGSRAASIMQHNAFTWEVKGTNFVYEKGLSKYSLSINAAVRAWLSQVSVDERAQFVDALFNIIQATGAKKIDDLSKEKLAMAVSMIKTYKHMDDLAKSNLKKTVEIFFKESRTAIKDSIRADLNSLFLKKKPRRKLR
;
A
#
# COMPACT_ATOMS: atom_id res chain seq x y z
N ASN A 1 19.01 20.14 10.27
CA ASN A 1 18.43 20.03 8.91
C ASN A 1 18.43 18.57 8.50
N ILE A 2 17.27 18.04 8.07
CA ILE A 2 17.16 16.68 7.52
C ILE A 2 17.66 16.71 6.07
N LYS A 3 18.56 15.79 5.69
CA LYS A 3 19.06 15.66 4.31
C LYS A 3 18.32 14.53 3.58
N LEU A 4 17.99 14.73 2.31
CA LEU A 4 17.37 13.70 1.47
C LEU A 4 18.41 13.14 0.50
N SER A 5 18.43 11.82 0.33
CA SER A 5 19.31 11.14 -0.61
C SER A 5 18.71 9.81 -1.10
N GLY A 6 19.39 9.16 -2.06
CA GLY A 6 19.04 7.81 -2.50
C GLY A 6 17.66 7.68 -3.16
N TYR A 7 17.06 8.76 -3.66
CA TYR A 7 15.74 8.69 -4.28
C TYR A 7 15.73 7.75 -5.50
N VAL A 8 14.74 6.86 -5.54
CA VAL A 8 14.46 6.00 -6.70
C VAL A 8 12.97 6.00 -7.01
N ASN A 9 12.66 5.87 -8.30
CA ASN A 9 11.29 5.74 -8.80
C ASN A 9 11.32 4.88 -10.06
N GLN A 10 10.80 3.66 -9.94
CA GLN A 10 10.89 2.61 -10.96
C GLN A 10 9.50 2.11 -11.33
N TYR A 11 9.27 1.98 -12.63
CA TYR A 11 8.08 1.36 -13.21
C TYR A 11 8.52 0.32 -14.22
N ASP A 12 7.98 -0.89 -14.11
CA ASP A 12 8.14 -1.95 -15.10
C ASP A 12 6.74 -2.49 -15.41
N TYR A 13 6.24 -2.18 -16.60
CA TYR A 13 4.88 -2.53 -17.00
C TYR A 13 4.76 -4.02 -17.35
N GLU A 14 5.82 -4.60 -17.91
CA GLU A 14 5.86 -6.01 -18.30
C GLU A 14 5.80 -6.89 -17.05
N ASN A 15 6.61 -6.56 -16.04
CA ASN A 15 6.69 -7.32 -14.79
C ASN A 15 5.79 -6.79 -13.67
N SER A 16 4.87 -5.87 -13.99
CA SER A 16 3.91 -5.28 -13.03
C SER A 16 4.58 -4.76 -11.74
N LYS A 17 5.68 -3.99 -11.88
CA LYS A 17 6.44 -3.43 -10.76
C LYS A 17 6.23 -1.93 -10.64
N GLN A 18 5.84 -1.48 -9.47
CA GLN A 18 5.92 -0.07 -9.05
C GLN A 18 6.69 0.04 -7.74
N PHE A 19 7.82 0.74 -7.76
CA PHE A 19 8.69 0.89 -6.60
C PHE A 19 9.25 2.32 -6.50
N SER A 20 9.17 2.92 -5.32
CA SER A 20 9.84 4.19 -5.04
C SER A 20 10.25 4.28 -3.58
N ALA A 21 11.43 4.83 -3.34
CA ALA A 21 11.97 5.00 -2.00
C ALA A 21 12.87 6.24 -1.92
N VAL A 22 13.06 6.76 -0.71
CA VAL A 22 13.98 7.86 -0.41
C VAL A 22 14.53 7.74 1.01
N VAL A 23 15.74 8.23 1.22
CA VAL A 23 16.38 8.27 2.54
C VAL A 23 16.27 9.67 3.13
N PHE A 24 15.83 9.76 4.38
CA PHE A 24 15.89 10.96 5.21
C PHE A 24 16.97 10.80 6.27
N SER A 25 18.09 11.51 6.15
CA SER A 25 19.16 11.55 7.14
C SER A 25 18.86 12.63 8.17
N ILE A 26 18.50 12.20 9.38
CA ILE A 26 18.16 13.09 10.51
C ILE A 26 19.44 13.69 11.09
N ASN A 27 20.47 12.86 11.23
CA ASN A 27 21.85 13.22 11.54
C ASN A 27 22.82 12.19 10.89
N ASN A 28 24.10 12.19 11.28
CA ASN A 28 25.11 11.31 10.68
C ASN A 28 24.97 9.83 11.08
N ASP A 29 24.23 9.55 12.15
CA ASP A 29 24.10 8.22 12.74
C ASP A 29 22.65 7.72 12.74
N LEU A 30 21.72 8.48 12.17
CA LEU A 30 20.30 8.15 12.17
C LEU A 30 19.62 8.53 10.86
N HIS A 31 19.05 7.51 10.22
CA HIS A 31 18.40 7.60 8.92
C HIS A 31 17.00 6.97 8.96
N PHE A 32 16.12 7.44 8.07
CA PHE A 32 14.83 6.84 7.81
C PHE A 32 14.70 6.51 6.33
N ILE A 33 14.51 5.23 6.01
CA ILE A 33 14.20 4.78 4.65
C ILE A 33 12.68 4.75 4.49
N ALA A 34 12.17 5.64 3.65
CA ALA A 34 10.74 5.73 3.35
C ALA A 34 10.44 5.02 2.03
N PHE A 35 9.54 4.04 2.09
CA PHE A 35 8.98 3.39 0.90
C PHE A 35 7.64 4.03 0.55
N ARG A 36 7.45 4.36 -0.74
CA ARG A 36 6.19 4.89 -1.23
C ARG A 36 5.16 3.75 -1.34
N GLY A 37 3.93 4.03 -0.95
CA GLY A 37 2.79 3.21 -1.31
C GLY A 37 2.44 3.33 -2.80
N THR A 38 1.26 2.82 -3.14
CA THR A 38 0.74 2.82 -4.51
C THR A 38 0.41 4.22 -4.97
N ASP A 39 0.82 4.56 -6.18
CA ASP A 39 0.46 5.81 -6.83
C ASP A 39 -0.74 5.61 -7.77
N TYR A 40 -1.02 6.60 -8.61
CA TYR A 40 -2.13 6.52 -9.56
C TYR A 40 -1.86 5.61 -10.76
N SER A 41 -0.73 4.89 -10.83
CA SER A 41 -0.44 4.00 -11.95
C SER A 41 -1.27 2.72 -11.88
N ILE A 42 -1.81 2.28 -13.02
CA ILE A 42 -2.60 1.04 -13.12
C ILE A 42 -1.75 -0.17 -12.72
N ILE A 43 -0.46 -0.15 -13.03
CA ILE A 43 0.48 -1.23 -12.66
C ILE A 43 0.74 -1.30 -11.16
N GLY A 44 0.73 -0.18 -10.44
CA GLY A 44 0.83 -0.18 -8.98
C GLY A 44 -0.38 -0.88 -8.35
N TRP A 45 -1.58 -0.61 -8.87
CA TRP A 45 -2.80 -1.28 -8.43
C TRP A 45 -2.82 -2.76 -8.81
N LYS A 46 -2.32 -3.14 -10.00
CA LYS A 46 -2.16 -4.55 -10.35
C LYS A 46 -1.26 -5.27 -9.33
N GLU A 47 -0.12 -4.69 -9.00
CA GLU A 47 0.82 -5.26 -8.03
C GLU A 47 0.21 -5.40 -6.62
N ASP A 48 -0.65 -4.47 -6.20
CA ASP A 48 -1.37 -4.57 -4.91
C ASP A 48 -2.33 -5.75 -4.88
N PHE A 49 -3.06 -5.99 -5.96
CA PHE A 49 -3.93 -7.16 -6.08
C PHE A 49 -3.11 -8.44 -6.04
N LEU A 50 -2.00 -8.50 -6.79
CA LEU A 50 -1.08 -9.64 -6.77
C LEU A 50 -0.54 -9.90 -5.36
N MET A 51 -0.14 -8.85 -4.63
CA MET A 51 0.39 -8.95 -3.26
C MET A 51 -0.60 -9.62 -2.29
N SER A 52 -1.91 -9.54 -2.54
CA SER A 52 -2.95 -10.16 -1.69
C SER A 52 -3.00 -11.69 -1.76
N PHE A 53 -2.32 -12.32 -2.73
CA PHE A 53 -2.33 -13.78 -2.88
C PHE A 53 -1.01 -14.38 -3.38
N MET A 54 -0.10 -13.58 -3.92
CA MET A 54 1.24 -14.01 -4.27
C MET A 54 2.15 -13.94 -3.05
N ASP A 55 2.98 -14.96 -2.92
CA ASP A 55 3.97 -15.06 -1.86
C ASP A 55 4.97 -13.91 -1.83
N GLN A 56 5.30 -13.40 -3.01
CA GLN A 56 6.24 -12.34 -3.21
C GLN A 56 5.89 -11.53 -4.47
N VAL A 57 5.98 -10.19 -4.37
CA VAL A 57 5.90 -9.27 -5.50
C VAL A 57 7.24 -8.60 -5.82
N GLN A 58 7.37 -8.02 -7.00
CA GLN A 58 8.64 -7.43 -7.47
C GLN A 58 9.08 -6.24 -6.60
N ALA A 59 8.14 -5.42 -6.15
CA ALA A 59 8.43 -4.30 -5.25
C ALA A 59 9.02 -4.75 -3.91
N GLN A 60 8.61 -5.91 -3.38
CA GLN A 60 9.16 -6.48 -2.14
C GLN A 60 10.62 -6.89 -2.32
N ASN A 61 10.94 -7.58 -3.42
CA ASN A 61 12.34 -7.86 -3.80
C ASN A 61 13.17 -6.59 -3.92
N GLN A 62 12.62 -5.58 -4.60
CA GLN A 62 13.31 -4.32 -4.81
C GLN A 62 13.52 -3.55 -3.49
N ALA A 63 12.60 -3.65 -2.53
CA ALA A 63 12.73 -3.08 -1.20
C ALA A 63 13.90 -3.68 -0.41
N VAL A 64 14.09 -5.01 -0.49
CA VAL A 64 15.23 -5.70 0.11
C VAL A 64 16.53 -5.19 -0.51
N ILE A 65 16.65 -5.23 -1.84
CA ILE A 65 17.85 -4.79 -2.57
C ILE A 65 18.18 -3.34 -2.23
N TYR A 66 17.18 -2.45 -2.26
CA TYR A 66 17.35 -1.04 -1.94
C TYR A 66 17.84 -0.85 -0.50
N THR A 67 17.23 -1.54 0.47
CA THR A 67 17.62 -1.45 1.88
C THR A 67 19.06 -1.88 2.08
N LYS A 68 19.48 -3.00 1.47
CA LYS A 68 20.86 -3.45 1.55
C LYS A 68 21.83 -2.41 1.02
N ASN A 69 21.57 -1.93 -0.20
CA ASN A 69 22.41 -0.91 -0.84
C ASN A 69 22.52 0.38 0.00
N ILE A 70 21.44 0.86 0.61
CA ILE A 70 21.51 2.05 1.45
C ILE A 70 22.28 1.81 2.74
N ILE A 71 22.00 0.71 3.44
CA ILE A 71 22.62 0.43 4.74
C ILE A 71 24.12 0.14 4.59
N ASP A 72 24.55 -0.52 3.51
CA ASP A 72 25.97 -0.79 3.27
C ASP A 72 26.78 0.49 2.96
N ASN A 73 26.15 1.53 2.42
CA ASN A 73 26.82 2.76 2.00
C ASN A 73 26.71 3.93 2.98
N LEU A 74 25.95 3.79 4.07
CA LEU A 74 25.78 4.82 5.09
C LEU A 74 26.14 4.24 6.46
N SER A 75 26.71 5.05 7.34
CA SER A 75 26.95 4.71 8.75
C SER A 75 25.67 4.82 9.60
N GLY A 76 25.71 4.39 10.85
CA GLY A 76 24.61 4.59 11.80
C GLY A 76 23.46 3.59 11.71
N ASN A 77 22.33 4.00 12.27
CA ASN A 77 21.12 3.22 12.49
C ASN A 77 19.97 3.68 11.59
N PHE A 78 19.06 2.76 11.28
CA PHE A 78 17.99 2.99 10.31
C PHE A 78 16.63 2.68 10.89
N TYR A 79 15.69 3.57 10.62
CA TYR A 79 14.28 3.24 10.62
C TYR A 79 13.83 2.93 9.20
N LEU A 80 12.94 1.97 9.05
CA LEU A 80 12.24 1.70 7.81
C LEU A 80 10.78 2.10 7.98
N GLY A 81 10.11 2.52 6.93
CA GLY A 81 8.67 2.64 7.00
C GLY A 81 7.98 3.13 5.74
N GLY A 82 6.67 3.09 5.79
CA GLY A 82 5.82 3.59 4.73
C GLY A 82 4.35 3.51 5.10
N HIS A 83 3.51 3.98 4.20
CA HIS A 83 2.05 3.90 4.30
C HIS A 83 1.51 2.98 3.21
N SER A 84 0.41 2.27 3.50
CA SER A 84 -0.22 1.33 2.56
C SER A 84 0.81 0.29 2.08
N LYS A 85 0.91 0.02 0.77
CA LYS A 85 1.96 -0.84 0.20
C LYS A 85 3.37 -0.53 0.74
N GLY A 86 3.72 0.74 0.98
CA GLY A 86 5.04 1.12 1.51
C GLY A 86 5.32 0.58 2.92
N GLY A 87 4.28 0.42 3.74
CA GLY A 87 4.39 -0.20 5.06
C GLY A 87 4.69 -1.70 4.96
N ASN A 88 4.03 -2.40 4.02
CA ASN A 88 4.33 -3.79 3.69
C ASN A 88 5.78 -3.96 3.21
N LEU A 89 6.23 -3.10 2.28
CA LEU A 89 7.60 -3.14 1.74
C LEU A 89 8.65 -2.96 2.85
N ALA A 90 8.40 -2.09 3.82
CA ALA A 90 9.29 -1.87 4.96
C ALA A 90 9.43 -3.14 5.83
N VAL A 91 8.31 -3.79 6.14
CA VAL A 91 8.28 -5.05 6.91
C VAL A 91 8.97 -6.17 6.14
N TYR A 92 8.64 -6.32 4.85
CA TYR A 92 9.27 -7.33 4.00
C TYR A 92 10.79 -7.13 3.91
N ALA A 93 11.24 -5.90 3.71
CA ALA A 93 12.66 -5.59 3.66
C ALA A 93 13.39 -6.01 4.94
N ALA A 94 12.85 -5.66 6.12
CA ALA A 94 13.44 -6.02 7.41
C ALA A 94 13.53 -7.54 7.65
N ALA A 95 12.54 -8.29 7.16
CA ALA A 95 12.51 -9.74 7.29
C ALA A 95 13.57 -10.43 6.40
N PHE A 96 13.80 -9.94 5.18
CA PHE A 96 14.61 -10.62 4.16
C PHE A 96 16.02 -10.05 3.92
N VAL A 97 16.42 -8.99 4.65
CA VAL A 97 17.84 -8.63 4.75
C VAL A 97 18.62 -9.62 5.61
N ASP A 98 19.93 -9.69 5.41
CA ASP A 98 20.84 -10.48 6.24
C ASP A 98 20.97 -9.90 7.65
N GLU A 99 21.50 -10.71 8.58
CA GLU A 99 21.54 -10.41 10.01
C GLU A 99 22.31 -9.12 10.33
N LYS A 100 23.47 -8.92 9.72
CA LYS A 100 24.31 -7.72 9.89
C LYS A 100 23.55 -6.44 9.52
N ILE A 101 22.80 -6.47 8.42
CA ILE A 101 21.97 -5.34 8.00
C ILE A 101 20.75 -5.18 8.92
N ARG A 102 20.14 -6.30 9.34
CA ARG A 102 18.98 -6.29 10.24
C ARG A 102 19.30 -5.69 11.61
N GLU A 103 20.49 -5.93 12.15
CA GLU A 103 20.95 -5.36 13.43
C GLU A 103 20.93 -3.84 13.43
N ARG A 104 21.27 -3.22 12.29
CA ARG A 104 21.30 -1.76 12.11
C ARG A 104 19.92 -1.15 11.90
N ILE A 105 18.88 -1.96 11.71
CA ILE A 105 17.49 -1.50 11.70
C ILE A 105 17.03 -1.35 13.15
N THR A 106 16.69 -0.15 13.58
CA THR A 106 16.18 0.15 14.91
C THR A 106 14.68 -0.09 15.03
N GLY A 107 13.92 0.21 13.97
CA GLY A 107 12.47 0.03 13.97
C GLY A 107 11.87 0.09 12.57
N VAL A 108 10.71 -0.55 12.42
CA VAL A 108 10.00 -0.69 11.15
C VAL A 108 8.57 -0.21 11.33
N TYR A 109 8.21 0.86 10.64
CA TYR A 109 6.89 1.48 10.75
C TYR A 109 5.99 1.07 9.60
N ASN A 110 5.01 0.22 9.90
CA ASN A 110 3.95 -0.14 8.98
C ASN A 110 2.69 0.70 9.26
N ASN A 111 2.46 1.73 8.45
CA ASN A 111 1.30 2.61 8.62
C ASN A 111 0.16 2.15 7.71
N ASP A 112 -0.73 1.34 8.26
CA ASP A 112 -1.91 0.77 7.59
C ASP A 112 -1.58 0.08 6.26
N GLY A 113 -0.37 -0.50 6.19
CA GLY A 113 0.03 -1.37 5.11
C GLY A 113 -0.43 -2.79 5.38
N PRO A 114 -0.81 -3.53 4.31
CA PRO A 114 -1.24 -4.90 4.47
C PRO A 114 -0.13 -5.72 5.13
N GLY A 115 -0.54 -6.66 5.98
CA GLY A 115 0.35 -7.69 6.54
C GLY A 115 1.03 -8.57 5.47
N LEU A 116 1.54 -9.71 5.89
CA LEU A 116 2.21 -10.67 5.01
C LEU A 116 1.49 -12.02 5.02
N HIS A 117 1.81 -12.88 4.06
CA HIS A 117 1.27 -14.24 4.03
C HIS A 117 1.74 -15.07 5.22
N ALA A 118 0.92 -16.01 5.67
CA ALA A 118 1.18 -16.88 6.83
C ALA A 118 2.58 -17.54 6.79
N LYS A 119 2.99 -18.01 5.61
CA LYS A 119 4.31 -18.63 5.42
C LYS A 119 5.49 -17.66 5.61
N ILE A 120 5.27 -16.38 5.31
CA ILE A 120 6.28 -15.34 5.43
C ILE A 120 6.42 -14.91 6.88
N ILE A 121 5.30 -14.75 7.59
CA ILE A 121 5.35 -14.44 9.03
C ILE A 121 5.99 -15.59 9.83
N GLN A 122 5.90 -16.83 9.36
CA GLN A 122 6.57 -17.98 9.99
C GLN A 122 8.06 -18.09 9.65
N SER A 123 8.58 -17.30 8.71
CA SER A 123 10.00 -17.35 8.33
C SER A 123 10.93 -16.88 9.46
N GLU A 124 12.12 -17.46 9.55
CA GLU A 124 13.12 -17.10 10.56
C GLU A 124 13.46 -15.60 10.52
N GLY A 125 13.64 -15.06 9.31
CA GLY A 125 13.99 -13.65 9.12
C GLY A 125 12.91 -12.69 9.65
N TYR A 126 11.63 -13.02 9.41
CA TYR A 126 10.52 -12.26 9.97
C TYR A 126 10.47 -12.37 11.51
N GLN A 127 10.60 -13.58 12.06
CA GLN A 127 10.61 -13.77 13.52
C GLN A 127 11.75 -13.00 14.20
N LYS A 128 12.93 -12.95 13.57
CA LYS A 128 14.06 -12.13 14.04
C LYS A 128 13.79 -10.62 13.95
N ALA A 129 12.97 -10.17 13.00
CA ALA A 129 12.60 -8.76 12.84
C ALA A 129 11.39 -8.34 13.69
N LEU A 130 10.59 -9.30 14.18
CA LEU A 130 9.27 -9.08 14.76
C LEU A 130 9.22 -7.99 15.84
N HIS A 131 10.14 -8.05 16.79
CA HIS A 131 10.23 -7.09 17.91
C HIS A 131 10.56 -5.65 17.49
N LYS A 132 10.95 -5.43 16.22
CA LYS A 132 11.25 -4.12 15.65
C LYS A 132 10.06 -3.54 14.88
N ILE A 133 9.03 -4.33 14.60
CA ILE A 133 7.88 -3.93 13.79
C ILE A 133 6.87 -3.18 14.66
N ILE A 134 6.46 -2.01 14.20
CA ILE A 134 5.44 -1.17 14.80
C ILE A 134 4.38 -0.90 13.74
N THR A 135 3.22 -1.52 13.93
CA THR A 135 2.10 -1.40 13.00
C THR A 135 1.02 -0.51 13.56
N PHE A 136 0.58 0.47 12.77
CA PHE A 136 -0.55 1.33 13.08
C PHE A 136 -1.68 1.07 12.09
N VAL A 137 -2.90 0.84 12.58
CA VAL A 137 -4.08 0.69 11.74
C VAL A 137 -5.18 1.62 12.23
N PRO A 138 -5.94 2.29 11.35
CA PRO A 138 -7.12 3.02 11.77
C PRO A 138 -8.22 2.07 12.26
N LYS A 139 -9.12 2.60 13.09
CA LYS A 139 -10.27 1.85 13.64
C LYS A 139 -11.09 1.09 12.59
N SER A 140 -11.22 1.62 11.39
CA SER A 140 -11.95 1.00 10.27
C SER A 140 -11.02 0.52 9.14
N SER A 141 -9.82 0.05 9.50
CA SER A 141 -8.85 -0.50 8.54
C SER A 141 -9.41 -1.73 7.82
N ILE A 142 -9.30 -1.71 6.49
CA ILE A 142 -9.51 -2.87 5.62
C ILE A 142 -8.18 -3.27 4.98
N ILE A 143 -7.40 -2.28 4.50
CA ILE A 143 -6.12 -2.51 3.82
C ILE A 143 -5.08 -3.09 4.78
N GLY A 144 -4.86 -2.46 5.94
CA GLY A 144 -3.91 -2.96 6.93
C GLY A 144 -4.21 -4.41 7.31
N LEU A 145 -5.49 -4.76 7.50
CA LEU A 145 -5.90 -6.07 7.98
C LEU A 145 -6.08 -7.15 6.88
N LEU A 146 -5.74 -6.82 5.63
CA LEU A 146 -5.97 -7.70 4.47
C LEU A 146 -5.21 -9.02 4.57
N LEU A 147 -4.01 -8.99 5.13
CA LEU A 147 -3.10 -10.12 5.30
C LEU A 147 -2.72 -10.29 6.78
N GLU A 148 -1.87 -11.28 7.08
CA GLU A 148 -1.52 -11.61 8.47
C GLU A 148 -0.47 -10.68 9.05
N HIS A 149 -0.63 -10.36 10.34
CA HIS A 149 0.39 -9.71 11.16
C HIS A 149 0.85 -10.70 12.22
N GLY A 150 2.16 -10.87 12.38
CA GLY A 150 2.73 -11.59 13.51
C GLY A 150 2.88 -10.70 14.75
N GLU A 151 2.92 -9.38 14.56
CA GLU A 151 2.98 -8.39 15.63
C GLU A 151 1.59 -7.94 16.10
N GLU A 152 1.53 -7.43 17.33
CA GLU A 152 0.39 -6.61 17.75
C GLU A 152 0.42 -5.25 17.03
N TYR A 153 -0.75 -4.82 16.55
CA TYR A 153 -0.92 -3.51 15.92
C TYR A 153 -1.65 -2.54 16.85
N LYS A 154 -1.27 -1.26 16.74
CA LYS A 154 -1.87 -0.15 17.49
C LYS A 154 -3.00 0.46 16.68
N ILE A 155 -4.16 0.62 17.30
CA ILE A 155 -5.35 1.16 16.64
C ILE A 155 -5.41 2.66 16.85
N VAL A 156 -5.44 3.43 15.76
CA VAL A 156 -5.45 4.90 15.80
C VAL A 156 -6.82 5.47 15.44
N GLY A 157 -7.19 6.57 16.10
CA GLY A 157 -8.36 7.38 15.79
C GLY A 157 -8.18 8.15 14.48
N SER A 158 -9.30 8.42 13.81
CA SER A 158 -9.32 9.20 12.58
C SER A 158 -10.62 10.01 12.51
N ARG A 159 -10.50 11.25 12.02
CA ARG A 159 -11.65 12.12 11.73
C ARG A 159 -12.42 11.71 10.47
N ALA A 160 -11.92 10.76 9.70
CA ALA A 160 -12.60 10.23 8.51
C ALA A 160 -13.49 9.03 8.85
N ALA A 161 -14.42 8.70 7.96
CA ALA A 161 -15.33 7.57 8.13
C ALA A 161 -14.94 6.38 7.25
N SER A 162 -15.14 5.16 7.76
CA SER A 162 -14.98 3.91 7.00
C SER A 162 -13.59 3.80 6.33
N ILE A 163 -13.51 3.29 5.10
CA ILE A 163 -12.28 3.09 4.34
C ILE A 163 -11.48 4.38 4.09
N MET A 164 -12.11 5.57 4.19
CA MET A 164 -11.40 6.84 4.07
C MET A 164 -10.41 7.09 5.22
N GLN A 165 -10.53 6.34 6.32
CA GLN A 165 -9.54 6.34 7.39
C GLN A 165 -8.18 5.80 6.93
N HIS A 166 -8.10 5.11 5.79
CA HIS A 166 -6.82 4.71 5.20
C HIS A 166 -5.92 5.91 4.89
N ASN A 167 -6.48 7.11 4.67
CA ASN A 167 -5.68 8.32 4.50
C ASN A 167 -5.05 8.75 5.84
N ALA A 168 -3.74 8.56 6.00
CA ALA A 168 -3.00 8.90 7.21
C ALA A 168 -3.10 10.38 7.65
N PHE A 169 -3.39 11.32 6.74
CA PHE A 169 -3.61 12.73 7.09
C PHE A 169 -4.94 13.00 7.81
N THR A 170 -5.75 11.96 7.99
CA THR A 170 -6.98 12.01 8.78
C THR A 170 -6.78 11.48 10.20
N TRP A 171 -5.64 10.86 10.48
CA TRP A 171 -5.35 10.26 11.78
C TRP A 171 -5.15 11.34 12.84
N GLU A 172 -5.74 11.09 14.00
CA GLU A 172 -5.78 12.06 15.08
C GLU A 172 -4.51 11.96 15.92
N VAL A 173 -3.94 13.11 16.27
CA VAL A 173 -2.73 13.22 17.08
C VAL A 173 -2.97 14.17 18.25
N LYS A 174 -2.38 13.84 19.40
CA LYS A 174 -2.32 14.68 20.60
C LYS A 174 -0.86 14.86 21.00
N GLY A 175 -0.29 16.02 20.70
CA GLY A 175 1.14 16.30 20.88
C GLY A 175 1.99 15.38 19.99
N THR A 176 2.86 14.58 20.61
CA THR A 176 3.76 13.64 19.92
C THR A 176 3.18 12.23 19.78
N ASN A 177 1.90 12.02 20.12
CA ASN A 177 1.26 10.70 20.12
C ASN A 177 0.03 10.67 19.23
N PHE A 178 -0.29 9.51 18.66
CA PHE A 178 -1.62 9.26 18.10
C PHE A 178 -2.67 9.24 19.20
N VAL A 179 -3.90 9.61 18.85
CA VAL A 179 -5.08 9.27 19.65
C VAL A 179 -5.36 7.79 19.39
N TYR A 180 -5.24 6.96 20.43
CA TYR A 180 -5.45 5.52 20.32
C TYR A 180 -6.90 5.12 20.62
N GLU A 181 -7.35 4.11 19.91
CA GLU A 181 -8.67 3.50 20.05
C GLU A 181 -8.55 2.11 20.68
N LYS A 182 -9.58 1.68 21.42
CA LYS A 182 -9.53 0.40 22.18
C LYS A 182 -9.67 -0.84 21.30
N GLY A 183 -10.16 -0.70 20.08
CA GLY A 183 -10.55 -1.84 19.25
C GLY A 183 -10.99 -1.40 17.86
N LEU A 184 -10.99 -2.35 16.93
CA LEU A 184 -11.47 -2.17 15.57
C LEU A 184 -12.99 -1.98 15.56
N SER A 185 -13.50 -1.34 14.51
CA SER A 185 -14.94 -1.27 14.30
C SER A 185 -15.49 -2.66 13.97
N LYS A 186 -16.74 -2.94 14.40
CA LYS A 186 -17.45 -4.18 14.03
C LYS A 186 -17.49 -4.37 12.51
N TYR A 187 -17.66 -3.27 11.77
CA TYR A 187 -17.65 -3.24 10.32
C TYR A 187 -16.31 -3.73 9.73
N SER A 188 -15.17 -3.24 10.23
CA SER A 188 -13.84 -3.73 9.82
C SER A 188 -13.70 -5.23 10.04
N LEU A 189 -14.10 -5.71 11.23
CA LEU A 189 -13.99 -7.12 11.58
C LEU A 189 -14.83 -8.00 10.64
N SER A 190 -16.07 -7.59 10.36
CA SER A 190 -16.96 -8.32 9.44
C SER A 190 -16.44 -8.35 8.01
N ILE A 191 -15.95 -7.22 7.48
CA ILE A 191 -15.39 -7.18 6.13
C ILE A 191 -14.12 -8.01 6.04
N ASN A 192 -13.22 -7.90 7.02
CA ASN A 192 -11.99 -8.66 7.01
C ASN A 192 -12.26 -10.17 7.04
N ALA A 193 -13.20 -10.62 7.87
CA ALA A 193 -13.64 -12.03 7.88
C ALA A 193 -14.18 -12.49 6.52
N ALA A 194 -15.00 -11.65 5.86
CA ALA A 194 -15.55 -11.96 4.54
C ALA A 194 -14.45 -12.04 3.46
N VAL A 195 -13.51 -11.08 3.46
CA VAL A 195 -12.38 -11.07 2.53
C VAL A 195 -11.50 -12.29 2.72
N ARG A 196 -11.21 -12.68 3.97
CA ARG A 196 -10.41 -13.88 4.29
C ARG A 196 -11.10 -15.17 3.87
N ALA A 197 -12.40 -15.30 4.13
CA ALA A 197 -13.18 -16.46 3.68
C ALA A 197 -13.21 -16.58 2.15
N TRP A 198 -13.30 -15.45 1.44
CA TRP A 198 -13.20 -15.45 -0.02
C TRP A 198 -11.79 -15.82 -0.49
N LEU A 199 -10.75 -15.21 0.12
CA LEU A 199 -9.34 -15.54 -0.07
C LEU A 199 -8.96 -16.94 0.46
N SER A 200 -9.88 -17.78 0.91
CA SER A 200 -9.61 -19.20 1.16
C SER A 200 -10.33 -20.14 0.19
N GLN A 201 -11.32 -19.64 -0.56
CA GLN A 201 -12.17 -20.46 -1.43
C GLN A 201 -11.74 -20.44 -2.91
N VAL A 202 -11.06 -19.39 -3.36
CA VAL A 202 -10.60 -19.25 -4.75
C VAL A 202 -9.15 -19.71 -4.85
N SER A 203 -8.73 -20.53 -5.81
CA SER A 203 -7.31 -20.89 -5.91
C SER A 203 -6.42 -19.68 -6.25
N VAL A 204 -5.13 -19.76 -5.93
CA VAL A 204 -4.16 -18.69 -6.27
C VAL A 204 -4.11 -18.47 -7.78
N ASP A 205 -4.16 -19.55 -8.56
CA ASP A 205 -4.13 -19.48 -10.03
C ASP A 205 -5.38 -18.79 -10.59
N GLU A 206 -6.57 -19.10 -10.07
CA GLU A 206 -7.81 -18.43 -10.48
C GLU A 206 -7.78 -16.94 -10.15
N ARG A 207 -7.22 -16.55 -8.99
CA ARG A 207 -7.06 -15.12 -8.64
C ARG A 207 -6.08 -14.42 -9.57
N ALA A 208 -4.94 -15.05 -9.88
CA ALA A 208 -3.95 -14.51 -10.80
C ALA A 208 -4.55 -14.31 -12.19
N GLN A 209 -5.22 -15.32 -12.73
CA GLN A 209 -5.89 -15.25 -14.04
C GLN A 209 -6.96 -14.15 -14.08
N PHE A 210 -7.74 -14.00 -13.00
CA PHE A 210 -8.75 -12.94 -12.90
C PHE A 210 -8.13 -11.54 -12.90
N VAL A 211 -7.08 -11.33 -12.10
CA VAL A 211 -6.35 -10.06 -12.03
C VAL A 211 -5.70 -9.75 -13.36
N ASP A 212 -5.03 -10.71 -14.00
CA ASP A 212 -4.43 -10.51 -15.31
C ASP A 212 -5.46 -10.14 -16.36
N ALA A 213 -6.60 -10.83 -16.41
CA ALA A 213 -7.67 -10.49 -17.33
C ALA A 213 -8.22 -9.08 -17.10
N LEU A 214 -8.46 -8.69 -15.84
CA LEU A 214 -8.93 -7.36 -15.47
C LEU A 214 -7.97 -6.27 -15.99
N PHE A 215 -6.68 -6.42 -15.68
CA PHE A 215 -5.70 -5.39 -16.00
C PHE A 215 -5.28 -5.40 -17.47
N ASN A 216 -5.31 -6.56 -18.16
CA ASN A 216 -5.08 -6.63 -19.61
C ASN A 216 -6.17 -5.86 -20.38
N ILE A 217 -7.44 -5.99 -19.95
CA ILE A 217 -8.55 -5.25 -20.57
C ILE A 217 -8.40 -3.75 -20.33
N ILE A 218 -8.04 -3.33 -19.11
CA ILE A 218 -7.81 -1.92 -18.80
C ILE A 218 -6.63 -1.37 -19.63
N GLN A 219 -5.51 -2.10 -19.71
CA GLN A 219 -4.34 -1.69 -20.49
C GLN A 219 -4.63 -1.61 -21.99
N ALA A 220 -5.47 -2.52 -22.52
CA ALA A 220 -5.90 -2.48 -23.91
C ALA A 220 -6.69 -1.20 -24.27
N THR A 221 -7.25 -0.48 -23.28
CA THR A 221 -7.83 0.86 -23.49
C THR A 221 -6.80 1.99 -23.62
N GLY A 222 -5.51 1.69 -23.47
CA GLY A 222 -4.41 2.65 -23.46
C GLY A 222 -4.30 3.48 -22.18
N ALA A 223 -5.05 3.13 -21.12
CA ALA A 223 -4.91 3.77 -19.81
C ALA A 223 -3.61 3.33 -19.13
N LYS A 224 -2.81 4.29 -18.65
CA LYS A 224 -1.60 4.04 -17.85
C LYS A 224 -1.77 4.44 -16.40
N LYS A 225 -2.62 5.44 -16.16
CA LYS A 225 -2.99 5.92 -14.84
C LYS A 225 -4.50 5.84 -14.62
N ILE A 226 -4.89 5.93 -13.36
CA ILE A 226 -6.29 5.89 -12.92
C ILE A 226 -7.09 7.11 -13.42
N ASP A 227 -6.45 8.27 -13.57
CA ASP A 227 -7.06 9.48 -14.14
C ASP A 227 -7.29 9.40 -15.66
N ASP A 228 -6.67 8.43 -16.34
CA ASP A 228 -6.95 8.16 -17.75
C ASP A 228 -8.30 7.45 -17.97
N LEU A 229 -8.97 6.97 -16.91
CA LEU A 229 -10.15 6.10 -16.98
C LEU A 229 -11.46 6.87 -17.24
N SER A 230 -11.67 7.25 -18.51
CA SER A 230 -12.86 7.96 -18.99
C SER A 230 -14.09 7.04 -19.16
N LYS A 231 -15.28 7.64 -19.40
CA LYS A 231 -16.51 6.86 -19.72
C LYS A 231 -16.36 6.06 -21.02
N GLU A 232 -15.62 6.60 -21.98
CA GLU A 232 -15.36 5.95 -23.27
C GLU A 232 -14.48 4.72 -23.09
N LYS A 233 -13.41 4.83 -22.28
CA LYS A 233 -12.55 3.68 -21.96
C LYS A 233 -13.29 2.61 -21.16
N LEU A 234 -14.22 2.99 -20.28
CA LEU A 234 -15.10 2.03 -19.62
C LEU A 234 -15.95 1.26 -20.64
N ALA A 235 -16.58 1.95 -21.59
CA ALA A 235 -17.38 1.32 -22.63
C ALA A 235 -16.53 0.36 -23.49
N MET A 236 -15.30 0.77 -23.83
CA MET A 236 -14.34 -0.06 -24.56
C MET A 236 -13.97 -1.32 -23.78
N ALA A 237 -13.62 -1.19 -22.50
CA ALA A 237 -13.31 -2.31 -21.61
C ALA A 237 -14.49 -3.30 -21.51
N VAL A 238 -15.72 -2.78 -21.28
CA VAL A 238 -16.93 -3.62 -21.23
C VAL A 238 -17.18 -4.34 -22.55
N SER A 239 -16.90 -3.71 -23.70
CA SER A 239 -17.01 -4.35 -25.01
C SER A 239 -16.00 -5.50 -25.17
N MET A 240 -14.75 -5.29 -24.75
CA MET A 240 -13.70 -6.32 -24.81
C MET A 240 -14.05 -7.56 -23.97
N ILE A 241 -14.62 -7.37 -22.76
CA ILE A 241 -15.08 -8.48 -21.90
C ILE A 241 -16.10 -9.35 -22.61
N LYS A 242 -17.09 -8.75 -23.30
CA LYS A 242 -18.13 -9.50 -24.02
C LYS A 242 -17.54 -10.39 -25.11
N THR A 243 -16.48 -9.95 -25.76
CA THR A 243 -15.81 -10.68 -26.84
C THR A 243 -14.77 -11.69 -26.37
N TYR A 244 -14.51 -11.77 -25.06
CA TYR A 244 -13.45 -12.62 -24.49
C TYR A 244 -13.84 -14.11 -24.54
N LYS A 245 -13.33 -14.86 -25.52
CA LYS A 245 -13.79 -16.24 -25.79
C LYS A 245 -13.41 -17.26 -24.71
N HIS A 246 -12.38 -17.00 -23.91
CA HIS A 246 -11.82 -17.94 -22.95
C HIS A 246 -12.38 -17.80 -21.52
N MET A 247 -13.55 -17.16 -21.36
CA MET A 247 -14.26 -17.07 -20.08
C MET A 247 -15.71 -17.49 -20.23
N ASP A 248 -16.22 -18.21 -19.23
CA ASP A 248 -17.65 -18.49 -19.11
C ASP A 248 -18.44 -17.21 -18.81
N ASP A 249 -19.77 -17.29 -18.93
CA ASP A 249 -20.66 -16.13 -18.79
C ASP A 249 -20.68 -15.58 -17.35
N LEU A 250 -20.47 -16.44 -16.35
CA LEU A 250 -20.41 -16.03 -14.94
C LEU A 250 -19.14 -15.22 -14.68
N ALA A 251 -17.99 -15.71 -15.13
CA ALA A 251 -16.70 -15.04 -15.08
C ALA A 251 -16.73 -13.70 -15.82
N LYS A 252 -17.30 -13.64 -17.03
CA LYS A 252 -17.50 -12.38 -17.77
C LYS A 252 -18.38 -11.39 -17.02
N SER A 253 -19.48 -11.86 -16.43
CA SER A 253 -20.40 -11.03 -15.64
C SER A 253 -19.69 -10.45 -14.41
N ASN A 254 -18.92 -11.28 -13.70
CA ASN A 254 -18.14 -10.85 -12.54
C ASN A 254 -17.05 -9.85 -12.94
N LEU A 255 -16.30 -10.14 -14.02
CA LEU A 255 -15.26 -9.24 -14.53
C LEU A 255 -15.83 -7.88 -14.94
N LYS A 256 -16.99 -7.88 -15.63
CA LYS A 256 -17.69 -6.64 -16.00
C LYS A 256 -18.06 -5.81 -14.77
N LYS A 257 -18.69 -6.43 -13.76
CA LYS A 257 -19.04 -5.74 -12.51
C LYS A 257 -17.80 -5.17 -11.82
N THR A 258 -16.70 -5.93 -11.77
CA THR A 258 -15.45 -5.48 -11.17
C THR A 258 -14.85 -4.30 -11.93
N VAL A 259 -14.86 -4.31 -13.27
CA VAL A 259 -14.43 -3.17 -14.09
C VAL A 259 -15.30 -1.94 -13.79
N GLU A 260 -16.62 -2.09 -13.74
CA GLU A 260 -17.53 -0.98 -13.44
C GLU A 260 -17.29 -0.39 -12.04
N ILE A 261 -17.07 -1.25 -11.03
CA ILE A 261 -16.71 -0.83 -9.67
C ILE A 261 -15.35 -0.11 -9.67
N PHE A 262 -14.33 -0.70 -10.28
CA PHE A 262 -12.98 -0.13 -10.33
C PHE A 262 -12.97 1.27 -10.95
N PHE A 263 -13.67 1.47 -12.07
CA PHE A 263 -13.82 2.78 -12.71
C PHE A 263 -14.61 3.79 -11.85
N LYS A 264 -15.60 3.33 -11.09
CA LYS A 264 -16.35 4.18 -10.17
C LYS A 264 -15.46 4.67 -9.03
N GLU A 265 -14.75 3.75 -8.36
CA GLU A 265 -13.86 4.08 -7.24
C GLU A 265 -12.67 4.95 -7.67
N SER A 266 -12.13 4.69 -8.86
CA SER A 266 -11.11 5.52 -9.51
C SER A 266 -11.49 7.01 -9.55
N ARG A 267 -12.74 7.32 -9.92
CA ARG A 267 -13.24 8.70 -9.98
C ARG A 267 -13.43 9.34 -8.60
N THR A 268 -13.74 8.55 -7.58
CA THR A 268 -13.86 9.01 -6.19
C THR A 268 -12.48 9.37 -5.65
N ALA A 269 -11.49 8.49 -5.83
CA ALA A 269 -10.11 8.71 -5.39
C ALA A 269 -9.48 9.98 -6.01
N ILE A 270 -9.71 10.23 -7.32
CA ILE A 270 -9.26 11.45 -7.99
C ILE A 270 -9.93 12.69 -7.40
N LYS A 271 -11.25 12.65 -7.18
CA LYS A 271 -11.98 13.78 -6.59
C LYS A 271 -11.46 14.12 -5.19
N ASP A 272 -11.20 13.10 -4.36
CA ASP A 272 -10.72 13.29 -3.00
C ASP A 272 -9.28 13.80 -2.97
N SER A 273 -8.42 13.32 -3.88
CA SER A 273 -7.06 13.82 -4.07
C SER A 273 -7.02 15.28 -4.48
N ILE A 274 -7.77 15.66 -5.53
CA ILE A 274 -7.89 17.07 -5.97
C ILE A 274 -8.42 17.95 -4.84
N ARG A 275 -9.40 17.45 -4.06
CA ARG A 275 -9.96 18.20 -2.93
C ARG A 275 -8.95 18.37 -1.80
N ALA A 276 -8.12 17.36 -1.52
CA ALA A 276 -7.04 17.44 -0.55
C ALA A 276 -5.96 18.44 -1.00
N ASP A 277 -5.54 18.40 -2.26
CA ASP A 277 -4.57 19.34 -2.84
C ASP A 277 -5.08 20.78 -2.81
N LEU A 278 -6.34 21.01 -3.21
CA LEU A 278 -6.98 22.32 -3.11
C LEU A 278 -7.05 22.81 -1.67
N ASN A 279 -7.47 21.97 -0.72
CA ASN A 279 -7.53 22.34 0.69
C ASN A 279 -6.13 22.70 1.23
N SER A 280 -5.08 22.00 0.80
CA SER A 280 -3.69 22.31 1.15
C SER A 280 -3.21 23.67 0.61
N LEU A 281 -3.68 24.05 -0.60
CA LEU A 281 -3.44 25.35 -1.22
C LEU A 281 -4.18 26.48 -0.48
N PHE A 282 -5.41 26.23 -0.01
CA PHE A 282 -6.20 27.21 0.74
C PHE A 282 -5.74 27.38 2.20
N LEU A 283 -5.20 26.33 2.83
CA LEU A 283 -4.61 26.42 4.18
C LEU A 283 -3.30 27.23 4.23
N LYS A 284 -2.58 27.35 3.10
CA LYS A 284 -1.39 28.22 2.97
C LYS A 284 -1.71 29.72 2.90
N LYS A 285 -2.98 30.14 2.84
CA LYS A 285 -3.42 31.54 2.71
C LYS A 285 -4.03 32.17 3.97
N LYS A 286 -3.74 31.70 5.20
CA LYS A 286 -4.04 32.51 6.39
C LYS A 286 -2.94 33.56 6.61
N PRO A 287 -3.25 34.88 6.55
CA PRO A 287 -2.26 35.90 6.86
C PRO A 287 -1.87 35.77 8.34
N ARG A 288 -0.57 35.81 8.64
CA ARG A 288 -0.08 35.98 10.01
C ARG A 288 -0.67 37.28 10.56
N ARG A 289 -1.67 37.18 11.45
CA ARG A 289 -2.06 38.29 12.32
C ARG A 289 -0.82 38.67 13.13
N LYS A 290 -0.28 39.86 12.87
CA LYS A 290 0.71 40.49 13.75
C LYS A 290 0.01 40.70 15.10
N LEU A 291 0.41 39.92 16.11
CA LEU A 291 0.19 40.29 17.49
C LEU A 291 1.15 41.46 17.79
N ARG A 292 0.57 42.59 18.20
CA ARG A 292 1.26 43.66 18.94
C ARG A 292 1.29 43.27 20.40
#